data_AF-A0A8S3JW55-F1
#
_entry.id   AF-A0A8S3JW55-F1
#
_cell.length_a   1.000
_cell.length_b   1.000
_cell.length_c   1.000
_cell.angle_alpha   90.00
_cell.angle_beta   90.00
_cell.angle_gamma   90.00
#
_symmetry.space_group_name_H-M   'P 1'
#
loop_
_entity.id
_entity.type
_entity.pdbx_description
1 polymer ?
#
loop_
_entity_poly.entity_id
_entity_poly.type
_entity_poly.pdbx_seq_one_letter_code
_entity_poly.pdbx_strand_id
1 'polypeptide(L)'
;YGRIFRGDKVLHAQYFGAAGAILYNDPADYAPFGTTPDQVYDQKWFMPPSGTQRGSAFGGNGDPLTPIYPSTDFMERLEEKVAPFLPRIPAQPIGYGEAQVIL
;
A
#
# COMPACT_ATOMS: atom_id res chain seq x y z
N TYR A 1 -0.16 4.93 6.59
CA TYR A 1 -0.53 3.51 6.79
C TYR A 1 -1.38 3.39 8.05
N GLY A 2 -1.69 2.19 8.54
CA GLY A 2 -2.41 1.98 9.80
C GLY A 2 -3.95 1.95 9.71
N ARG A 3 -4.58 1.46 10.79
CA ARG A 3 -6.04 1.35 11.03
C ARG A 3 -6.84 0.42 10.09
N ILE A 4 -6.78 0.64 8.78
CA ILE A 4 -7.49 -0.16 7.77
C ILE A 4 -6.50 -0.72 6.73
N PHE A 5 -6.95 -1.71 5.96
CA PHE A 5 -6.15 -2.30 4.90
C PHE A 5 -5.76 -1.27 3.84
N ARG A 6 -4.57 -1.42 3.26
CA ARG A 6 -4.02 -0.43 2.32
C ARG A 6 -4.82 -0.34 1.02
N GLY A 7 -5.35 -1.48 0.53
CA GLY A 7 -6.23 -1.49 -0.63
C GLY A 7 -7.49 -0.66 -0.38
N ASP A 8 -8.11 -0.79 0.80
CA ASP A 8 -9.30 -0.01 1.16
C ASP A 8 -9.04 1.49 1.17
N LYS A 9 -7.85 1.93 1.62
CA LYS A 9 -7.45 3.35 1.54
C LYS A 9 -7.45 3.87 0.11
N VAL A 10 -6.87 3.09 -0.81
CA VAL A 10 -6.78 3.46 -2.23
C VAL A 10 -8.16 3.40 -2.89
N LEU A 11 -8.96 2.38 -2.61
CA LEU A 11 -10.32 2.23 -3.12
C LEU A 11 -11.25 3.34 -2.62
N HIS A 12 -11.15 3.75 -1.35
CA HIS A 12 -11.89 4.89 -0.84
C HIS A 12 -11.43 6.20 -1.49
N ALA A 13 -10.12 6.44 -1.60
CA ALA A 13 -9.60 7.63 -2.27
C ALA A 13 -10.12 7.74 -3.72
N GLN A 14 -10.11 6.62 -4.45
CA GLN A 14 -10.71 6.52 -5.78
C GLN A 14 -12.21 6.81 -5.78
N TYR A 15 -12.96 6.23 -4.83
CA TYR A 15 -14.40 6.44 -4.71
C TYR A 15 -14.76 7.93 -4.52
N PHE A 16 -13.93 8.66 -3.78
CA PHE A 16 -14.07 10.10 -3.57
C PHE A 16 -13.39 10.98 -4.64
N GLY A 17 -12.95 10.39 -5.75
CA GLY A 17 -12.46 11.15 -6.92
C GLY A 17 -11.01 11.61 -6.85
N ALA A 18 -10.19 11.04 -5.96
CA ALA A 18 -8.75 11.32 -5.97
C ALA A 18 -8.10 10.84 -7.27
N ALA A 19 -7.12 11.57 -7.78
CA ALA A 19 -6.36 11.18 -8.98
C ALA A 19 -5.26 10.16 -8.71
N GLY A 20 -4.89 9.97 -7.43
CA GLY A 20 -3.82 9.07 -7.00
C GLY A 20 -3.72 9.06 -5.47
N ALA A 21 -2.94 8.12 -4.94
CA ALA A 21 -2.73 7.97 -3.51
C ALA A 21 -1.24 7.83 -3.17
N ILE A 22 -0.79 8.56 -2.14
CA ILE A 22 0.52 8.37 -1.53
C ILE A 22 0.31 7.71 -0.16
N LEU A 23 1.08 6.67 0.13
CA LEU A 23 1.03 5.93 1.39
C LEU A 23 2.38 6.02 2.10
N TYR A 24 2.42 6.45 3.36
CA TYR A 24 3.65 6.45 4.15
C TYR A 24 3.41 5.87 5.55
N ASN A 25 4.47 5.43 6.21
CA ASN A 25 4.43 4.89 7.57
C ASN A 25 4.74 6.00 8.57
N ASP A 26 3.76 6.47 9.33
CA ASP A 26 3.98 7.58 10.26
C ASP A 26 4.98 7.20 11.36
N PRO A 27 6.00 8.03 11.66
CA PRO A 27 6.95 7.78 12.73
C PRO A 27 6.27 7.57 14.10
N ALA A 28 5.12 8.19 14.36
CA ALA A 28 4.38 7.97 15.60
C ALA A 28 3.99 6.50 15.79
N ASP A 29 3.76 5.77 14.69
CA ASP A 29 3.41 4.34 14.70
C ASP A 29 4.62 3.42 14.45
N TYR A 30 5.61 3.87 13.67
CA TYR A 30 6.69 3.01 13.13
C TYR A 30 8.13 3.36 13.60
N ALA A 31 8.32 4.51 14.26
CA ALA A 31 9.56 4.94 14.90
C ALA A 31 9.30 5.82 16.16
N PRO A 32 8.54 5.30 17.14
CA PRO A 32 7.99 6.13 18.24
C PRO A 32 9.04 6.67 19.22
N PHE A 33 10.25 6.13 19.21
CA PHE A 33 11.34 6.55 20.12
C PHE A 33 12.31 7.55 19.46
N GLY A 34 12.04 7.95 18.21
CA GLY A 34 12.83 8.94 17.48
C GLY A 34 13.18 8.49 16.07
N THR A 35 13.57 9.45 15.24
CA THR A 35 13.87 9.26 13.81
C THR A 35 15.35 9.49 13.47
N THR A 36 16.19 9.76 14.48
CA THR A 36 17.64 9.91 14.32
C THR A 36 18.31 8.56 14.03
N PRO A 37 19.50 8.53 13.39
CA PRO A 37 20.17 7.28 13.01
C PRO A 37 20.36 6.27 14.17
N ASP A 38 20.57 6.75 15.40
CA ASP A 38 20.74 5.92 16.60
C ASP A 38 19.43 5.32 17.15
N GLN A 39 18.28 5.79 16.66
CA GLN A 39 16.94 5.34 17.08
C GLN A 39 16.25 4.43 16.07
N VAL A 40 16.82 4.24 14.87
CA VAL A 40 16.21 3.48 13.77
C VAL A 40 17.07 2.29 13.33
N TYR A 41 16.65 1.60 12.26
CA TYR A 41 17.33 0.41 11.77
C TYR A 41 18.80 0.63 11.42
N ASP A 42 19.55 -0.42 11.70
CA ASP A 42 20.98 -0.59 11.95
C ASP A 42 21.39 -0.51 13.45
N GLN A 43 20.81 0.41 14.25
CA GLN A 43 21.04 0.49 15.71
C GLN A 43 19.88 -0.06 16.54
N LYS A 44 18.65 0.10 16.05
CA LYS A 44 17.40 -0.34 16.68
C LYS A 44 16.56 -1.13 15.67
N TRP A 45 15.37 -1.54 16.09
CA TRP A 45 14.44 -2.31 15.27
C TRP A 45 13.37 -1.46 14.57
N PHE A 46 13.40 -0.13 14.77
CA PHE A 46 12.42 0.80 14.21
C PHE A 46 12.71 1.16 12.75
N MET A 47 11.68 1.57 12.02
CA MET A 47 11.79 1.87 10.60
C MET A 47 12.70 3.09 10.36
N PRO A 48 13.67 3.04 9.42
CA PRO A 48 14.48 4.19 9.02
C PRO A 48 13.68 5.15 8.10
N PRO A 49 14.14 6.40 7.89
CA PRO A 49 13.39 7.42 7.14
C PRO A 49 13.09 7.08 5.68
N SER A 50 13.99 6.34 5.02
CA SER A 50 13.80 5.82 3.67
C SER A 50 13.01 4.51 3.63
N GLY A 51 12.68 3.94 4.79
CA GLY A 51 11.95 2.68 4.91
C GLY A 51 10.53 2.80 4.39
N THR A 52 10.14 1.91 3.48
CA THR A 52 8.81 1.91 2.85
C THR A 52 8.15 0.55 2.99
N GLN A 53 6.90 0.50 3.48
CA GLN A 53 6.12 -0.73 3.49
C GLN A 53 5.61 -1.07 2.08
N ARG A 54 5.99 -2.25 1.57
CA ARG A 54 5.36 -2.86 0.38
C ARG A 54 4.09 -3.61 0.76
N GLY A 55 3.25 -3.91 -0.23
CA GLY A 55 2.12 -4.82 -0.07
C GLY A 55 1.08 -4.66 -1.17
N SER A 56 0.24 -5.68 -1.34
CA SER A 56 -0.86 -5.64 -2.30
C SER A 56 -1.87 -4.54 -1.96
N ALA A 57 -2.34 -3.84 -2.99
CA ALA A 57 -3.47 -2.92 -2.94
C ALA A 57 -4.77 -3.54 -3.50
N PHE A 58 -4.72 -4.81 -3.93
CA PHE A 58 -5.91 -5.54 -4.37
C PHE A 58 -6.85 -5.76 -3.17
N GLY A 59 -8.10 -5.33 -3.30
CA GLY A 59 -9.11 -5.46 -2.25
C GLY A 59 -9.79 -6.84 -2.19
N GLY A 60 -9.49 -7.73 -3.13
CA GLY A 60 -10.03 -9.10 -3.17
C GLY A 60 -9.07 -10.15 -2.62
N ASN A 61 -9.45 -11.41 -2.80
CA ASN A 61 -8.64 -12.58 -2.44
C ASN A 61 -8.39 -13.45 -3.68
N GLY A 62 -7.22 -14.11 -3.74
CA GLY A 62 -6.84 -14.98 -4.85
C GLY A 62 -6.34 -14.23 -6.08
N ASP A 63 -6.37 -14.90 -7.23
CA ASP A 63 -6.06 -14.29 -8.53
C ASP A 63 -7.20 -13.32 -8.93
N PRO A 64 -6.91 -12.03 -9.14
CA PRO A 64 -7.90 -11.03 -9.55
C PRO A 64 -8.65 -11.37 -10.84
N LEU A 65 -8.04 -12.18 -11.73
CA LEU A 65 -8.57 -12.46 -13.06
C LEU A 65 -9.37 -13.78 -13.13
N THR A 66 -9.31 -14.62 -12.09
CA THR A 66 -10.10 -15.86 -12.00
C THR A 66 -10.83 -15.92 -10.66
N PRO A 67 -11.71 -14.96 -10.35
CA PRO A 67 -12.45 -14.99 -9.09
C PRO A 67 -13.23 -16.29 -8.98
N ILE A 68 -13.30 -16.87 -7.78
CA ILE A 68 -14.02 -18.11 -7.42
C ILE A 68 -13.58 -19.41 -8.16
N TYR A 69 -12.63 -19.34 -9.09
CA TYR A 69 -12.13 -20.48 -9.86
C TYR A 69 -10.61 -20.66 -9.71
N PRO A 70 -10.08 -21.89 -9.86
CA PRO A 70 -8.64 -22.11 -9.85
C PRO A 70 -7.99 -21.53 -11.11
N SER A 71 -6.82 -20.90 -10.94
CA SER A 71 -6.05 -20.25 -12.01
C SER A 71 -5.25 -21.27 -12.84
N THR A 72 -5.93 -22.14 -13.58
CA THR A 72 -5.30 -23.14 -14.48
C THR A 72 -5.07 -22.58 -15.88
N ASP A 73 -4.25 -23.26 -16.69
CA ASP A 73 -3.87 -22.80 -18.03
C ASP A 73 -5.06 -22.65 -19.00
N PHE A 74 -6.13 -23.42 -18.79
CA PHE A 74 -7.33 -23.41 -19.64
C PHE A 74 -8.48 -22.57 -19.08
N MET A 75 -8.28 -21.96 -17.90
CA MET A 75 -9.29 -21.13 -17.28
C MET A 75 -9.39 -19.79 -18.00
N GLU A 76 -10.62 -19.38 -18.31
CA GLU A 76 -10.88 -18.06 -18.86
C GLU A 76 -10.55 -16.98 -17.82
N ARG A 77 -9.84 -15.94 -18.27
CA ARG A 77 -9.40 -14.82 -17.42
C ARG A 77 -10.21 -13.58 -17.75
N LEU A 78 -10.65 -12.87 -16.71
CA LEU A 78 -11.24 -11.54 -16.88
C LEU A 78 -10.22 -10.57 -17.49
N GLU A 79 -10.71 -9.61 -18.27
CA GLU A 79 -9.88 -8.47 -18.67
C GLU A 79 -9.56 -7.61 -17.43
N GLU A 80 -8.32 -7.15 -17.28
CA GLU A 80 -7.87 -6.41 -16.09
C GLU A 80 -8.74 -5.17 -15.78
N LYS A 81 -9.22 -4.48 -16.83
CA LYS A 81 -10.08 -3.29 -16.72
C LYS A 81 -11.46 -3.57 -16.10
N VAL A 82 -11.95 -4.81 -16.16
CA VAL A 82 -13.23 -5.22 -15.55
C VAL A 82 -13.04 -6.04 -14.28
N ALA A 83 -11.82 -6.49 -13.98
CA ALA A 83 -11.54 -7.23 -12.76
C ALA A 83 -11.94 -6.42 -11.51
N PRO A 84 -12.71 -7.00 -10.58
CA PRO A 84 -13.23 -6.28 -9.42
C PRO A 84 -12.10 -5.99 -8.43
N PHE A 85 -12.27 -4.95 -7.60
CA PHE A 85 -11.35 -4.60 -6.49
C PHE A 85 -9.89 -4.27 -6.86
N LEU A 86 -9.54 -4.24 -8.15
CA LEU A 86 -8.28 -3.64 -8.60
C LEU A 86 -8.41 -2.10 -8.59
N PRO A 87 -7.50 -1.39 -7.90
CA PRO A 87 -7.43 0.07 -8.01
C PRO A 87 -7.23 0.55 -9.44
N ARG A 88 -7.87 1.67 -9.77
CA ARG A 88 -7.83 2.36 -11.08
C ARG A 88 -7.05 3.67 -11.03
N ILE A 89 -6.61 4.07 -9.84
CA ILE A 89 -5.73 5.23 -9.62
C ILE A 89 -4.33 4.74 -9.23
N PRO A 90 -3.26 5.46 -9.63
CA PRO A 90 -1.92 5.16 -9.17
C PRO A 90 -1.82 5.27 -7.64
N ALA A 91 -1.10 4.32 -7.03
CA ALA A 91 -0.81 4.34 -5.61
C ALA A 91 0.69 4.05 -5.38
N GLN A 92 1.38 4.95 -4.69
CA GLN A 92 2.82 4.84 -4.46
C GLN A 92 3.12 4.91 -2.95
N PRO A 93 3.73 3.86 -2.37
CA PRO A 93 4.25 3.97 -1.02
C PRO A 93 5.59 4.72 -1.02
N ILE A 94 5.83 5.52 0.01
CA ILE A 94 7.05 6.31 0.21
C ILE A 94 7.56 6.17 1.65
N GLY A 95 8.83 6.53 1.87
CA GLY A 95 9.40 6.67 3.20
C GLY A 95 8.79 7.86 3.94
N TYR A 96 8.88 7.85 5.27
CA TYR A 96 8.40 8.98 6.05
C TYR A 96 9.32 10.19 5.97
N GLY A 97 10.59 10.00 5.59
CA GLY A 97 11.50 11.11 5.30
C GLY A 97 11.00 11.95 4.13
N GLU A 98 10.54 11.31 3.05
CA GLU A 98 9.91 11.99 1.92
C GLU A 98 8.54 12.57 2.29
N ALA A 99 7.75 11.86 3.10
CA ALA A 99 6.45 12.36 3.55
C ALA A 99 6.59 13.67 4.34
N GLN A 100 7.63 13.83 5.15
CA GLN A 100 7.91 15.06 5.89
C GLN A 100 8.20 16.27 4.99
N VAL A 101 8.64 16.06 3.75
CA VAL A 101 8.85 17.16 2.78
C VAL A 101 7.54 17.60 2.13
N ILE A 102 6.57 16.70 2.04
CA ILE A 102 5.29 16.92 1.35
C ILE A 102 4.22 17.51 2.27
N LEU A 103 4.22 17.12 3.55
CA LEU A 103 3.24 17.52 4.58
C LEU A 103 3.59 18.85 5.24
#